data_AF-A0A932GGL1-F1
#
_entry.id   AF-A0A932GGL1-F1
#
_cell.length_a   1.000
_cell.length_b   1.000
_cell.length_c   1.000
_cell.angle_alpha   90.00
_cell.angle_beta   90.00
_cell.angle_gamma   90.00
#
_symmetry.space_group_name_H-M   'P 1'
#
loop_
_entity.id
_entity.type
_entity.pdbx_description
1 polymer ?
#
loop_
_entity_poly.entity_id
_entity_poly.type
_entity_poly.pdbx_seq_one_letter_code
_entity_poly.pdbx_strand_id
1 'polypeptide(L)'
;GKYHYDGHRNCKVVWSPQETKRHQAICPVCGRRITVGVMHRVDDLADREVGYRPARAIPARHLVPLEEILADALEAGPGTKTVDREYQRLTSLLGPELQILLDIDEAELKKVAPQKIWQRILQVRREEVEVAPGYDGVYGKISLSPFKTEPQPQALAGQLDLL
;
A
#
# COMPACT_ATOMS: atom_id res chain seq x y z
N GLY A 1 -5.22 7.40 -6.41
CA GLY A 1 -5.45 8.27 -7.59
C GLY A 1 -4.77 9.62 -7.42
N LYS A 2 -4.61 10.40 -8.51
CA LYS A 2 -3.87 11.70 -8.51
C LYS A 2 -4.56 12.87 -7.79
N TYR A 3 -5.87 12.79 -7.64
CA TYR A 3 -6.71 13.82 -7.03
C TYR A 3 -7.59 13.18 -5.95
N HIS A 4 -7.04 12.30 -5.14
CA HIS A 4 -7.83 11.61 -4.12
C HIS A 4 -8.12 12.56 -2.95
N TYR A 5 -7.07 13.13 -2.37
CA TYR A 5 -7.15 14.11 -1.29
C TYR A 5 -6.99 15.52 -1.85
N ASP A 6 -7.33 16.50 -1.01
CA ASP A 6 -7.07 17.90 -1.29
C ASP A 6 -5.59 18.18 -1.16
N GLY A 7 -5.08 19.08 -1.99
CA GLY A 7 -3.71 19.52 -1.77
C GLY A 7 -3.21 20.59 -2.72
N HIS A 8 -1.94 20.93 -2.50
CA HIS A 8 -1.22 21.90 -3.31
C HIS A 8 0.19 21.36 -3.56
N ARG A 9 0.40 20.82 -4.77
CA ARG A 9 1.62 20.09 -5.17
C ARG A 9 2.89 20.89 -4.97
N ASN A 10 2.85 22.19 -5.25
CA ASN A 10 4.03 23.06 -5.21
C ASN A 10 4.48 23.30 -3.77
N CYS A 11 3.54 23.30 -2.82
CA CYS A 11 3.81 23.49 -1.39
C CYS A 11 3.86 22.17 -0.61
N LYS A 12 3.63 21.02 -1.27
CA LYS A 12 3.55 19.69 -0.66
C LYS A 12 2.54 19.59 0.50
N VAL A 13 1.46 20.37 0.42
CA VAL A 13 0.37 20.32 1.40
C VAL A 13 -0.65 19.30 0.93
N VAL A 14 -1.01 18.38 1.82
CA VAL A 14 -2.02 17.34 1.61
C VAL A 14 -2.97 17.37 2.78
N TRP A 15 -4.25 17.48 2.50
CA TRP A 15 -5.29 17.62 3.52
C TRP A 15 -6.47 16.69 3.23
N SER A 16 -7.05 16.19 4.31
CA SER A 16 -8.39 15.66 4.32
C SER A 16 -9.41 16.78 4.01
N PRO A 17 -10.62 16.43 3.54
CA PRO A 17 -11.67 17.41 3.29
C PRO A 17 -11.97 18.31 4.50
N GLN A 18 -11.96 17.71 5.70
CA GLN A 18 -12.21 18.40 6.96
C GLN A 18 -11.12 19.43 7.27
N GLU A 19 -9.85 19.10 7.04
CA GLU A 19 -8.73 20.02 7.19
C GLU A 19 -8.85 21.20 6.21
N THR A 20 -9.16 20.92 4.94
CA THR A 20 -9.40 21.98 3.94
C THR A 20 -10.52 22.92 4.37
N LYS A 21 -11.63 22.40 4.90
CA LYS A 21 -12.73 23.22 5.42
C LYS A 21 -12.29 24.08 6.61
N ARG A 22 -11.53 23.52 7.56
CA ARG A 22 -10.97 24.26 8.72
C ARG A 22 -10.04 25.39 8.30
N HIS A 23 -9.27 25.19 7.24
CA HIS A 23 -8.33 26.18 6.69
C HIS A 23 -8.93 27.03 5.56
N GLN A 24 -10.26 27.02 5.37
CA GLN A 24 -10.98 27.81 4.36
C GLN A 24 -10.43 27.62 2.92
N ALA A 25 -9.90 26.43 2.64
CA ALA A 25 -9.23 26.06 1.40
C ALA A 25 -8.02 26.94 1.02
N ILE A 26 -7.38 27.61 1.98
CA ILE A 26 -6.20 28.45 1.77
C ILE A 26 -4.94 27.71 2.19
N CYS A 27 -3.98 27.59 1.28
CA CYS A 27 -2.69 26.97 1.54
C CYS A 27 -1.88 27.82 2.55
N PRO A 28 -1.38 27.24 3.65
CA PRO A 28 -0.70 27.99 4.71
C PRO A 28 0.70 28.45 4.29
N VAL A 29 1.26 27.84 3.23
CA VAL A 29 2.62 28.13 2.75
C VAL A 29 2.65 29.31 1.78
N CYS A 30 1.62 29.47 0.93
CA CYS A 30 1.65 30.45 -0.16
C CYS A 30 0.38 31.32 -0.27
N GLY A 31 -0.64 31.09 0.54
CA GLY A 31 -1.90 31.83 0.52
C GLY A 31 -2.82 31.57 -0.68
N ARG A 32 -2.42 30.71 -1.62
CA ARG A 32 -3.27 30.33 -2.76
C ARG A 32 -4.31 29.29 -2.35
N ARG A 33 -5.38 29.18 -3.15
CA ARG A 33 -6.39 28.14 -2.95
C ARG A 33 -5.82 26.75 -3.19
N ILE A 34 -6.29 25.80 -2.39
CA ILE A 34 -5.97 24.38 -2.52
C ILE A 34 -6.84 23.74 -3.61
N THR A 35 -6.26 22.79 -4.35
CA THR A 35 -6.99 21.95 -5.28
C THR A 35 -7.81 20.92 -4.49
N VAL A 36 -9.13 20.95 -4.66
CA VAL A 36 -10.03 19.97 -4.02
C VAL A 36 -9.98 18.63 -4.78
N GLY A 37 -9.89 17.55 -4.02
CA GLY A 37 -9.86 16.18 -4.50
C GLY A 37 -11.23 15.51 -4.51
N VAL A 38 -11.26 14.28 -5.01
CA VAL A 38 -12.46 13.43 -5.09
C VAL A 38 -13.03 13.19 -3.69
N MET A 39 -12.19 12.97 -2.68
CA MET A 39 -12.64 12.72 -1.31
C MET A 39 -13.40 13.92 -0.73
N HIS A 40 -13.10 15.15 -1.17
CA HIS A 40 -13.85 16.34 -0.74
C HIS A 40 -15.29 16.30 -1.23
N ARG A 41 -15.49 15.91 -2.48
CA ARG A 41 -16.82 15.78 -3.04
C ARG A 41 -17.61 14.65 -2.39
N VAL A 42 -16.95 13.56 -2.01
CA VAL A 42 -17.56 12.47 -1.24
C VAL A 42 -17.99 12.98 0.14
N ASP A 43 -17.11 13.69 0.85
CA ASP A 43 -17.40 14.27 2.16
C ASP A 43 -18.56 15.27 2.13
N ASP A 44 -18.65 16.12 1.10
CA ASP A 44 -19.77 17.05 0.91
C ASP A 44 -21.12 16.39 0.67
N LEU A 45 -21.12 15.20 0.08
CA LEU A 45 -22.34 14.45 -0.28
C LEU A 45 -22.69 13.36 0.73
N ALA A 46 -21.78 13.04 1.66
CA ALA A 46 -21.96 11.96 2.59
C ALA A 46 -23.12 12.26 3.56
N ASP A 47 -24.08 11.35 3.60
CA ASP A 47 -25.21 11.31 4.53
C ASP A 47 -24.96 10.36 5.71
N ARG A 48 -23.76 9.77 5.78
CA ARG A 48 -23.36 8.74 6.74
C ARG A 48 -21.93 8.99 7.21
N GLU A 49 -21.62 8.51 8.40
CA GLU A 49 -20.27 8.65 8.96
C GLU A 49 -19.22 7.85 8.18
N VAL A 50 -17.98 8.33 8.23
CA VAL A 50 -16.83 7.65 7.64
C VAL A 50 -16.70 6.25 8.23
N GLY A 51 -16.61 5.25 7.35
CA GLY A 51 -16.49 3.85 7.74
C GLY A 51 -17.82 3.09 7.81
N TYR A 52 -18.97 3.75 7.61
CA TYR A 52 -20.24 3.06 7.48
C TYR A 52 -20.20 2.04 6.33
N ARG A 53 -20.57 0.78 6.61
CA ARG A 53 -20.70 -0.29 5.62
C ARG A 53 -22.09 -0.93 5.70
N PRO A 54 -22.86 -0.95 4.59
CA PRO A 54 -24.13 -1.69 4.54
C PRO A 54 -23.94 -3.18 4.83
N ALA A 55 -24.95 -3.82 5.45
CA ALA A 55 -24.90 -5.23 5.83
C ALA A 55 -24.67 -6.21 4.65
N ARG A 56 -25.05 -5.82 3.43
CA ARG A 56 -24.89 -6.63 2.20
C ARG A 56 -23.85 -6.03 1.24
N ALA A 57 -22.93 -5.21 1.74
CA ALA A 57 -21.87 -4.65 0.91
C ALA A 57 -20.96 -5.77 0.39
N ILE A 58 -20.76 -5.81 -0.92
CA ILE A 58 -19.74 -6.67 -1.53
C ILE A 58 -18.37 -6.03 -1.25
N PRO A 59 -17.42 -6.73 -0.59
CA PRO A 59 -16.12 -6.16 -0.30
C PRO A 59 -15.36 -5.82 -1.59
N ALA A 60 -14.81 -4.61 -1.65
CA ALA A 60 -13.79 -4.29 -2.65
C ALA A 60 -12.46 -4.97 -2.28
N ARG A 61 -11.68 -5.34 -3.28
CA ARG A 61 -10.29 -5.80 -3.11
C ARG A 61 -9.36 -4.67 -3.55
N HIS A 62 -8.47 -4.25 -2.66
CA HIS A 62 -7.44 -3.28 -3.00
C HIS A 62 -6.17 -4.03 -3.39
N LEU A 63 -5.70 -3.81 -4.62
CA LEU A 63 -4.51 -4.45 -5.15
C LEU A 63 -3.41 -3.43 -5.40
N VAL A 64 -2.18 -3.89 -5.26
CA VAL A 64 -0.96 -3.21 -5.66
C VAL A 64 -0.41 -3.96 -6.87
N PRO A 65 0.00 -3.28 -7.95
CA PRO A 65 0.59 -3.95 -9.11
C PRO A 65 1.75 -4.86 -8.68
N LEU A 66 1.84 -6.05 -9.25
CA LEU A 66 2.90 -7.01 -8.92
C LEU A 66 4.29 -6.40 -9.16
N GLU A 67 4.44 -5.55 -10.17
CA GLU A 67 5.68 -4.81 -10.41
C GLU A 67 6.12 -3.96 -9.20
N GLU A 68 5.21 -3.25 -8.56
CA GLU A 68 5.49 -2.42 -7.38
C GLU A 68 5.84 -3.28 -6.16
N ILE A 69 5.15 -4.42 -6.00
CA ILE A 69 5.45 -5.40 -4.95
C ILE A 69 6.85 -5.99 -5.12
N LEU A 70 7.23 -6.32 -6.35
CA LEU A 70 8.54 -6.85 -6.69
C LEU A 70 9.63 -5.80 -6.54
N ALA A 71 9.37 -4.56 -6.95
CA ALA A 71 10.28 -3.43 -6.77
C ALA A 71 10.63 -3.25 -5.29
N ASP A 72 9.64 -3.25 -4.40
CA ASP A 72 9.86 -3.18 -2.96
C ASP A 72 10.60 -4.42 -2.42
N ALA A 73 10.16 -5.63 -2.78
CA ALA A 73 10.76 -6.86 -2.28
C ALA A 73 12.23 -7.05 -2.71
N LEU A 74 12.60 -6.53 -3.89
CA LEU A 74 13.93 -6.61 -4.48
C LEU A 74 14.79 -5.37 -4.19
N GLU A 75 14.25 -4.39 -3.47
CA GLU A 75 14.92 -3.11 -3.17
C GLU A 75 15.42 -2.43 -4.46
N ALA A 76 14.62 -2.50 -5.52
CA ALA A 76 14.91 -1.98 -6.86
C ALA A 76 13.79 -1.03 -7.32
N GLY A 77 14.07 -0.20 -8.32
CA GLY A 77 13.03 0.64 -8.91
C GLY A 77 12.03 -0.17 -9.75
N PRO A 78 10.75 0.23 -9.81
CA PRO A 78 9.83 -0.27 -10.82
C PRO A 78 10.41 0.03 -12.22
N GLY A 79 10.15 -0.85 -13.19
CA GLY A 79 10.69 -0.76 -14.56
C GLY A 79 12.16 -1.15 -14.71
N THR A 80 12.85 -1.57 -13.65
CA THR A 80 14.21 -2.11 -13.78
C THR A 80 14.18 -3.50 -14.44
N LYS A 81 15.24 -3.84 -15.20
CA LYS A 81 15.38 -5.19 -15.81
C LYS A 81 15.28 -6.33 -14.80
N THR A 82 15.72 -6.09 -13.56
CA THR A 82 15.64 -7.08 -12.48
C THR A 82 14.18 -7.36 -12.10
N VAL A 83 13.38 -6.30 -11.92
CA VAL A 83 11.95 -6.41 -11.60
C VAL A 83 11.18 -7.01 -12.77
N ASP A 84 11.40 -6.51 -13.99
CA ASP A 84 10.73 -7.04 -15.19
C ASP A 84 11.02 -8.53 -15.41
N ARG A 85 12.29 -8.95 -15.28
CA ARG A 85 12.64 -10.37 -15.39
C ARG A 85 11.91 -11.23 -14.35
N GLU A 86 11.81 -10.75 -13.11
CA GLU A 86 11.13 -11.50 -12.04
C GLU A 86 9.61 -11.50 -12.26
N TYR A 87 9.03 -10.39 -12.72
CA TYR A 87 7.64 -10.30 -13.11
C TYR A 87 7.30 -11.34 -14.18
N GLN A 88 8.07 -11.36 -15.29
CA GLN A 88 7.89 -12.32 -16.38
C GLN A 88 8.07 -13.76 -15.92
N ARG A 89 9.03 -14.01 -15.01
CA ARG A 89 9.27 -15.35 -14.46
C ARG A 89 8.07 -15.84 -13.65
N LEU A 90 7.54 -15.00 -12.77
CA LEU A 90 6.38 -15.38 -11.95
C LEU A 90 5.13 -15.56 -12.80
N THR A 91 4.87 -14.67 -13.75
CA THR A 91 3.69 -14.79 -14.62
C THR A 91 3.76 -16.00 -15.55
N SER A 92 4.96 -16.41 -15.97
CA SER A 92 5.17 -17.63 -16.75
C SER A 92 4.95 -18.91 -15.92
N LEU A 93 5.27 -18.90 -14.62
CA LEU A 93 5.18 -20.08 -13.76
C LEU A 93 3.83 -20.24 -13.08
N LEU A 94 3.20 -19.14 -12.68
CA LEU A 94 1.98 -19.11 -11.87
C LEU A 94 0.75 -18.60 -12.62
N GLY A 95 0.92 -18.07 -13.84
CA GLY A 95 -0.16 -17.49 -14.63
C GLY A 95 -0.30 -15.98 -14.48
N PRO A 96 -1.42 -15.39 -14.93
CA PRO A 96 -1.61 -13.94 -14.99
C PRO A 96 -1.47 -13.24 -13.63
N GLU A 97 -1.06 -11.97 -13.66
CA GLU A 97 -0.84 -11.16 -12.45
C GLU A 97 -2.03 -11.18 -11.47
N LEU A 98 -3.26 -11.02 -11.96
CA LEU A 98 -4.43 -11.03 -11.08
C LEU A 98 -4.58 -12.35 -10.34
N GLN A 99 -4.27 -13.47 -10.99
CA GLN A 99 -4.30 -14.79 -10.35
C GLN A 99 -3.22 -14.88 -9.27
N ILE A 100 -2.00 -14.40 -9.56
CA ILE A 100 -0.89 -14.33 -8.59
C ILE A 100 -1.27 -13.46 -7.39
N LEU A 101 -1.98 -12.36 -7.60
CA LEU A 101 -2.36 -11.43 -6.52
C LEU A 101 -3.56 -11.90 -5.71
N LEU A 102 -4.49 -12.67 -6.29
CA LEU A 102 -5.76 -13.02 -5.66
C LEU A 102 -5.88 -14.48 -5.24
N ASP A 103 -5.48 -15.40 -6.11
CA ASP A 103 -5.98 -16.79 -6.08
C ASP A 103 -4.89 -17.83 -5.84
N ILE A 104 -3.64 -17.58 -6.25
CA ILE A 104 -2.56 -18.56 -6.07
C ILE A 104 -2.33 -18.85 -4.59
N ASP A 105 -2.20 -20.12 -4.24
CA ASP A 105 -1.98 -20.56 -2.86
C ASP A 105 -0.60 -20.15 -2.33
N GLU A 106 -0.53 -19.89 -1.02
CA GLU A 106 0.72 -19.56 -0.34
C GLU A 106 1.79 -20.66 -0.52
N ALA A 107 1.38 -21.93 -0.52
CA ALA A 107 2.29 -23.05 -0.71
C ALA A 107 2.92 -23.06 -2.11
N GLU A 108 2.21 -22.62 -3.15
CA GLU A 108 2.75 -22.52 -4.51
C GLU A 108 3.69 -21.32 -4.64
N LEU A 109 3.31 -20.16 -4.07
CA LEU A 109 4.18 -18.98 -4.01
C LEU A 109 5.52 -19.32 -3.36
N LYS A 110 5.52 -20.03 -2.22
CA LYS A 110 6.74 -20.42 -1.50
C LYS A 110 7.66 -21.34 -2.30
N LYS A 111 7.14 -22.14 -3.22
CA LYS A 111 7.96 -23.04 -4.06
C LYS A 111 8.74 -22.28 -5.12
N VAL A 112 8.17 -21.22 -5.67
CA VAL A 112 8.72 -20.54 -6.85
C VAL A 112 9.31 -19.18 -6.55
N ALA A 113 8.90 -18.50 -5.48
CA ALA A 113 9.33 -17.15 -5.16
C ALA A 113 10.25 -17.12 -3.91
N PRO A 114 11.28 -16.27 -3.90
CA PRO A 114 12.07 -15.99 -2.69
C PRO A 114 11.20 -15.47 -1.53
N GLN A 115 11.72 -15.62 -0.30
CA GLN A 115 11.01 -15.23 0.93
C GLN A 115 10.42 -13.83 0.90
N LYS A 116 11.25 -12.84 0.53
CA LYS A 116 10.82 -11.43 0.48
C LYS A 116 9.61 -11.25 -0.44
N ILE A 117 9.60 -11.90 -1.60
CA ILE A 117 8.54 -11.71 -2.62
C ILE A 117 7.22 -12.30 -2.16
N TRP A 118 7.18 -13.58 -1.76
CA TRP A 118 5.91 -14.17 -1.36
C TRP A 118 5.36 -13.51 -0.09
N GLN A 119 6.22 -13.09 0.84
CA GLN A 119 5.76 -12.36 2.03
C GLN A 119 5.12 -11.01 1.66
N ARG A 120 5.71 -10.26 0.73
CA ARG A 120 5.12 -8.99 0.27
C ARG A 120 3.78 -9.19 -0.45
N ILE A 121 3.65 -10.21 -1.30
CA ILE A 121 2.37 -10.54 -1.95
C ILE A 121 1.30 -10.83 -0.89
N LEU A 122 1.61 -11.65 0.12
CA LEU A 122 0.66 -11.96 1.19
C LEU A 122 0.31 -10.75 2.06
N GLN A 123 1.27 -9.85 2.30
CA GLN A 123 1.06 -8.61 3.03
C GLN A 123 0.06 -7.70 2.30
N VAL A 124 0.20 -7.56 0.97
CA VAL A 124 -0.76 -6.82 0.14
C VAL A 124 -2.14 -7.47 0.19
N ARG A 125 -2.23 -8.81 0.09
CA ARG A 125 -3.50 -9.54 0.22
C ARG A 125 -4.21 -9.31 1.56
N ARG A 126 -3.45 -9.06 2.62
CA ARG A 126 -3.94 -8.74 3.97
C ARG A 126 -4.23 -7.26 4.19
N GLU A 127 -4.08 -6.42 3.16
CA GLU A 127 -4.19 -4.95 3.24
C GLU A 127 -3.22 -4.33 4.28
N GLU A 128 -2.10 -4.99 4.56
CA GLU A 128 -1.06 -4.54 5.51
C GLU A 128 -0.09 -3.54 4.85
N VAL A 129 -0.65 -2.52 4.20
CA VAL A 129 0.07 -1.51 3.41
C VAL A 129 -0.17 -0.10 3.95
N GLU A 130 0.83 0.75 3.86
CA GLU A 130 0.70 2.18 4.15
C GLU A 130 0.43 2.94 2.86
N VAL A 131 -0.63 3.75 2.84
CA VAL A 131 -1.02 4.51 1.65
C VAL A 131 -0.93 5.99 1.95
N ALA A 132 0.03 6.66 1.31
CA ALA A 132 0.03 8.11 1.22
C ALA A 132 -0.91 8.53 0.08
N PRO A 133 -1.96 9.31 0.33
CA PRO A 133 -2.93 9.68 -0.70
C PRO A 133 -2.30 10.59 -1.77
N GLY A 134 -2.79 10.45 -3.00
CA GLY A 134 -2.43 11.37 -4.08
C GLY A 134 -3.28 12.64 -4.04
N TYR A 135 -2.71 13.74 -4.54
CA TYR A 135 -3.29 15.08 -4.48
C TYR A 135 -2.75 15.95 -5.62
N ASP A 136 -3.55 16.91 -6.09
CA ASP A 136 -3.14 17.96 -7.04
C ASP A 136 -2.26 17.47 -8.22
N GLY A 137 -2.63 16.33 -8.82
CA GLY A 137 -1.95 15.73 -9.96
C GLY A 137 -0.81 14.75 -9.62
N VAL A 138 -0.45 14.63 -8.34
CA VAL A 138 0.57 13.71 -7.83
C VAL A 138 -0.08 12.39 -7.45
N TYR A 139 0.44 11.27 -7.95
CA TYR A 139 -0.03 9.95 -7.50
C TYR A 139 0.29 9.72 -6.02
N GLY A 140 -0.62 8.98 -5.37
CA GLY A 140 -0.35 8.46 -4.03
C GLY A 140 0.81 7.48 -4.06
N LYS A 141 1.42 7.25 -2.90
CA LYS A 141 2.51 6.31 -2.73
C LYS A 141 2.04 5.17 -1.85
N ILE A 142 2.45 3.97 -2.21
CA ILE A 142 2.20 2.77 -1.42
C ILE A 142 3.55 2.37 -0.84
N SER A 143 3.58 2.21 0.47
CA SER A 143 4.75 1.73 1.20
C SER A 143 4.37 0.42 1.87
N LEU A 144 5.17 -0.62 1.69
CA LEU A 144 4.95 -1.89 2.38
C LEU A 144 5.59 -1.80 3.78
N SER A 145 4.77 -1.93 4.83
CA SER A 145 5.24 -1.83 6.22
C SER A 145 6.37 -2.84 6.48
N PRO A 146 7.37 -2.54 7.33
CA PRO A 146 8.49 -3.45 7.56
C PRO A 146 8.03 -4.86 7.95
N PHE A 147 8.79 -5.89 7.58
CA PHE A 147 8.51 -7.25 8.04
C PHE A 147 8.44 -7.24 9.57
N LYS A 148 7.31 -7.72 10.14
CA LYS A 148 7.23 -8.00 11.56
C LYS A 148 8.26 -9.08 11.86
N THR A 149 9.32 -8.75 12.58
CA THR A 149 10.30 -9.73 13.06
C THR A 149 9.59 -10.64 14.05
N GLU A 150 9.42 -11.92 13.71
CA GLU A 150 9.12 -12.91 14.72
C GLU A 150 10.31 -12.94 15.71
N PRO A 151 10.06 -12.87 17.04
CA PRO A 151 11.14 -13.05 18.00
C PRO A 151 11.74 -14.44 17.77
N GLN A 152 13.03 -14.48 17.44
CA GLN A 152 13.75 -15.75 17.37
C GLN A 152 13.68 -16.42 18.74
N PRO A 153 13.38 -17.72 18.83
CA PRO A 153 13.49 -18.44 20.09
C PRO A 153 14.91 -18.29 20.61
N GLN A 154 15.08 -17.60 21.74
CA GLN A 154 16.36 -17.59 22.44
C GLN A 154 16.68 -19.03 22.81
N ALA A 155 17.75 -19.57 22.22
CA ALA A 155 18.31 -20.83 22.68
C ALA A 155 18.68 -20.65 24.15
N LEU A 156 17.99 -21.38 25.06
CA LEU A 156 18.41 -21.50 26.44
C LEU A 156 19.80 -22.16 26.43
N ALA A 157 20.84 -21.35 26.56
CA ALA A 157 22.16 -21.82 26.94
C ALA A 157 22.03 -22.36 28.37
N GLY A 158 21.83 -23.66 28.49
CA GLY A 158 21.96 -24.37 29.76
C GLY A 158 23.41 -24.27 30.22
N GLN A 159 23.63 -23.56 31.31
CA GLN A 159 24.79 -23.77 32.17
C GLN A 159 24.26 -24.23 33.53
N LEU A 160 24.40 -25.54 33.73
CA LEU A 160 24.35 -26.18 35.04
C LEU A 160 25.57 -25.69 35.82
N ASP A 161 25.37 -24.83 36.81
CA ASP A 161 26.35 -24.60 37.86
C ASP A 161 26.38 -25.82 38.78
N LEU A 162 27.35 -26.70 38.53
CA LEU A 162 27.89 -27.63 39.51
C LEU A 162 29.13 -26.95 40.10
N LEU A 163 28.98 -26.40 41.31
CA LEU A 163 29.93 -26.42 42.44
C LEU A 163 29.37 -25.64 43.63
#